data_AF-A0A2N5VCA8-F1
#
_entry.id   AF-A0A2N5VCA8-F1
#
_cell.length_a   1.000
_cell.length_b   1.000
_cell.length_c   1.000
_cell.angle_alpha   90.00
_cell.angle_beta   90.00
_cell.angle_gamma   90.00
#
_symmetry.space_group_name_H-M   'P 1'
#
loop_
_entity.id
_entity.type
_entity.pdbx_description
1 polymer ?
#
loop_
_entity_poly.entity_id
_entity_poly.type
_entity_poly.pdbx_seq_one_letter_code
_entity_poly.pdbx_strand_id
1 'polypeptide(L)'
;MILQENPFLYNLLKSKIMHQSIIDNNPSNNKEDGDDRDSLAAPDLESDDDTSQPNPDEKEKVATAAKIHRAHVISLTICYMLTFATNQRKNSMQIENSLCFLACGVSDWVIKFLNFVGLCSSRKTAHSALRTLGDETKRTNKQLMKRSRSNSPQFGPLICIDNLDFQQSVHVKSVDNQNAMFHGTWGYLHQIHPNLLASVDPNNLSLKAYKKAIAD
;
A
#
# COMPACT_ATOMS: atom_id res chain seq x y z
N MET A 1 6.01 0.00 -18.44
CA MET A 1 7.26 -0.75 -18.72
C MET A 1 6.98 -2.21 -19.09
N ILE A 2 6.42 -3.07 -18.22
CA ILE A 2 6.22 -4.49 -18.56
C ILE A 2 5.21 -4.74 -19.68
N LEU A 3 4.12 -3.98 -19.75
CA LEU A 3 3.16 -4.05 -20.87
C LEU A 3 3.81 -3.72 -22.23
N GLN A 4 4.90 -2.95 -22.25
CA GLN A 4 5.66 -2.65 -23.46
C GLN A 4 6.69 -3.73 -23.77
N GLU A 5 7.21 -4.43 -22.75
CA GLU A 5 8.19 -5.50 -22.93
C GLU A 5 7.55 -6.82 -23.36
N ASN A 6 6.35 -7.13 -22.86
CA ASN A 6 5.65 -8.40 -23.14
C ASN A 6 4.19 -8.19 -23.62
N PRO A 7 3.93 -7.34 -24.63
CA PRO A 7 2.57 -7.01 -25.05
C PRO A 7 1.80 -8.23 -25.58
N PHE A 8 2.47 -9.09 -26.35
CA PHE A 8 1.85 -10.29 -26.91
C PHE A 8 1.41 -11.27 -25.81
N LEU A 9 2.33 -11.62 -24.89
CA LEU A 9 2.06 -12.55 -23.80
C LEU A 9 0.95 -12.03 -22.89
N TYR A 10 1.00 -10.75 -22.52
CA TYR A 10 -0.04 -10.12 -21.70
C TYR A 10 -1.42 -10.23 -22.36
N ASN A 11 -1.52 -9.88 -23.65
CA ASN A 11 -2.79 -9.93 -24.37
C ASN A 11 -3.32 -11.37 -24.52
N LEU A 12 -2.43 -12.33 -24.76
CA LEU A 12 -2.78 -13.75 -24.83
C LEU A 12 -3.31 -14.29 -23.51
N LEU A 13 -2.65 -13.98 -22.40
CA LEU A 13 -3.08 -14.42 -21.06
C LEU A 13 -4.42 -13.78 -20.70
N LYS A 14 -4.55 -12.46 -20.94
CA LYS A 14 -5.77 -11.72 -20.62
C LYS A 14 -6.95 -12.25 -21.42
N SER A 15 -6.80 -12.47 -22.72
CA SER A 15 -7.87 -13.00 -23.56
C SER A 15 -8.27 -14.42 -23.14
N LYS A 16 -7.30 -15.28 -22.80
CA LYS A 16 -7.57 -16.64 -22.32
C LYS A 16 -8.36 -16.66 -21.01
N ILE A 17 -7.98 -15.83 -20.04
CA ILE A 17 -8.67 -15.74 -18.75
C ILE A 17 -10.10 -15.21 -18.94
N MET A 18 -10.26 -14.18 -19.77
CA MET A 18 -11.58 -13.64 -20.09
C MET A 18 -12.46 -14.68 -20.78
N HIS A 19 -11.93 -15.45 -21.74
CA HIS A 19 -12.70 -16.48 -22.44
C HIS A 19 -13.16 -17.62 -21.51
N GLN A 20 -12.32 -18.05 -20.57
CA GLN A 20 -12.72 -19.05 -19.57
C GLN A 20 -13.87 -18.52 -18.69
N SER A 21 -13.77 -17.26 -18.25
CA SER A 21 -14.83 -16.66 -17.45
C SER A 21 -16.17 -16.53 -18.20
N ILE A 22 -16.14 -16.43 -19.53
CA ILE A 22 -17.35 -16.40 -20.37
C ILE A 22 -17.98 -17.80 -20.43
N ILE A 23 -17.16 -18.85 -20.58
CA ILE A 23 -17.63 -20.24 -20.58
C ILE A 23 -18.30 -20.61 -19.25
N ASP A 24 -17.76 -20.16 -18.12
CA ASP A 24 -18.29 -20.47 -16.79
C ASP A 24 -19.64 -19.77 -16.50
N ASN A 25 -20.00 -18.70 -17.22
CA ASN A 25 -21.32 -18.04 -17.09
C ASN A 25 -22.40 -18.64 -18.02
N ASN A 26 -22.09 -19.69 -18.81
CA ASN A 26 -23.13 -20.35 -19.60
C ASN A 26 -24.05 -21.16 -18.67
N PRO A 27 -25.38 -21.00 -18.78
CA PRO A 27 -26.37 -21.64 -17.89
C PRO A 27 -26.42 -23.18 -17.97
N SER A 28 -25.61 -23.79 -18.83
CA SER A 28 -25.56 -25.24 -19.05
C SER A 28 -24.73 -26.00 -18.01
N ASN A 29 -23.95 -25.32 -17.16
CA ASN A 29 -23.16 -25.94 -16.10
C ASN A 29 -23.55 -25.36 -14.73
N ASN A 30 -24.79 -25.61 -14.29
CA ASN A 30 -25.15 -25.44 -12.89
C ASN A 30 -24.48 -26.54 -12.06
N LYS A 31 -23.25 -26.27 -11.62
CA LYS A 31 -22.77 -26.79 -10.34
C LYS A 31 -22.68 -25.59 -9.41
N GLU A 32 -23.53 -25.61 -8.39
CA GLU A 32 -23.49 -24.72 -7.24
C GLU A 32 -22.19 -24.98 -6.47
N ASP A 33 -21.08 -24.45 -6.95
CA ASP A 33 -19.90 -24.26 -6.11
C ASP A 33 -19.99 -22.83 -5.57
N GLY A 34 -20.24 -22.72 -4.25
CA GLY A 34 -20.22 -21.46 -3.53
C GLY A 34 -18.94 -20.70 -3.86
N ASP A 35 -19.10 -19.53 -4.49
CA ASP A 35 -17.98 -18.72 -4.95
C ASP A 35 -17.31 -18.07 -3.74
N ASP A 36 -16.37 -18.79 -3.10
CA ASP A 36 -15.40 -18.26 -2.13
C ASP A 36 -14.38 -17.34 -2.82
N ARG A 37 -14.84 -16.48 -3.74
CA ARG A 37 -14.04 -15.41 -4.33
C ARG A 37 -14.11 -14.24 -3.38
N ASP A 38 -13.18 -14.27 -2.43
CA ASP A 38 -12.75 -13.10 -1.69
C ASP A 38 -12.54 -11.97 -2.70
N SER A 39 -13.50 -11.06 -2.73
CA SER A 39 -13.46 -9.89 -3.57
C SER A 39 -12.39 -9.02 -2.96
N LEU A 40 -11.17 -9.12 -3.47
CA LEU A 40 -10.15 -8.08 -3.37
C LEU A 40 -10.63 -6.83 -4.15
N ALA A 41 -11.84 -6.36 -3.82
CA ALA A 41 -12.32 -5.05 -4.17
C ALA A 41 -11.32 -4.06 -3.56
N ALA A 42 -11.08 -2.98 -4.30
CA ALA A 42 -10.26 -1.86 -3.86
C ALA A 42 -10.65 -1.45 -2.42
N PRO A 43 -9.71 -0.91 -1.61
CA PRO A 43 -10.03 -0.46 -0.26
C PRO A 43 -11.27 0.42 -0.32
N ASP A 44 -12.29 0.00 0.43
CA ASP A 44 -13.54 0.73 0.59
C ASP A 44 -13.20 2.19 0.91
N LEU A 45 -13.53 3.06 -0.02
CA LEU A 45 -13.84 4.43 0.36
C LEU A 45 -15.13 4.29 1.16
N GLU A 46 -15.01 4.35 2.48
CA GLU A 46 -16.16 4.54 3.37
C GLU A 46 -16.85 5.84 2.95
N SER A 47 -17.77 5.73 1.99
CA SER A 47 -18.87 6.66 1.84
C SER A 47 -19.96 6.15 2.77
N ASP A 48 -19.99 6.68 3.99
CA ASP A 48 -21.25 6.89 4.69
C ASP A 48 -22.18 7.61 3.69
N ASP A 49 -23.14 6.89 3.10
CA ASP A 49 -24.56 7.26 3.04
C ASP A 49 -25.35 6.34 2.09
N ASP A 50 -26.54 5.98 2.55
CA ASP A 50 -27.73 5.42 1.90
C ASP A 50 -27.73 4.00 1.24
N THR A 51 -28.63 3.17 1.78
CA THR A 51 -28.87 1.78 1.38
C THR A 51 -29.88 1.72 0.22
N SER A 52 -29.46 2.08 -0.99
CA SER A 52 -30.17 1.70 -2.21
C SER A 52 -29.54 0.43 -2.79
N GLN A 53 -30.30 -0.67 -2.84
CA GLN A 53 -29.83 -1.88 -3.52
C GLN A 53 -29.49 -1.55 -4.98
N PRO A 54 -28.27 -1.85 -5.46
CA PRO A 54 -27.88 -1.48 -6.81
C PRO A 54 -28.76 -2.18 -7.85
N ASN A 55 -29.13 -1.45 -8.90
CA ASN A 55 -29.94 -1.96 -9.98
C ASN A 55 -29.26 -3.19 -10.63
N PRO A 56 -30.02 -4.15 -11.19
CA PRO A 56 -29.45 -5.35 -11.82
C PRO A 56 -28.38 -5.03 -12.87
N ASP A 57 -28.61 -3.97 -13.66
CA ASP A 57 -27.68 -3.49 -14.70
C ASP A 57 -26.38 -2.91 -14.13
N GLU A 58 -26.42 -2.33 -12.92
CA GLU A 58 -25.23 -1.81 -12.24
C GLU A 58 -24.41 -2.96 -11.64
N LYS A 59 -25.08 -3.95 -11.07
CA LYS A 59 -24.43 -5.18 -10.57
C LYS A 59 -23.72 -5.93 -11.69
N GLU A 60 -24.33 -6.04 -12.86
CA GLU A 60 -23.72 -6.68 -14.03
C GLU A 60 -22.47 -5.91 -14.49
N LYS A 61 -22.54 -4.58 -14.61
CA LYS A 61 -21.38 -3.75 -14.97
C LYS A 61 -20.23 -3.87 -13.98
N VAL A 62 -20.51 -3.85 -12.68
CA VAL A 62 -19.50 -4.02 -11.62
C VAL A 62 -18.86 -5.41 -11.72
N ALA A 63 -19.66 -6.45 -11.92
CA ALA A 63 -19.16 -7.81 -12.10
C ALA A 63 -18.26 -7.95 -13.35
N THR A 64 -18.65 -7.34 -14.47
CA THR A 64 -17.81 -7.32 -15.69
C THR A 64 -16.50 -6.56 -15.45
N ALA A 65 -16.55 -5.40 -14.78
CA ALA A 65 -15.37 -4.62 -14.46
C ALA A 65 -14.40 -5.41 -13.55
N ALA A 66 -14.91 -6.09 -12.53
CA ALA A 66 -14.12 -6.96 -11.65
C ALA A 66 -13.46 -8.11 -12.42
N LYS A 67 -14.18 -8.75 -13.35
CA LYS A 67 -13.64 -9.80 -14.23
C LYS A 67 -12.49 -9.26 -15.10
N ILE A 68 -12.68 -8.09 -15.72
CA ILE A 68 -11.64 -7.43 -16.53
C ILE A 68 -10.42 -7.08 -15.68
N HIS A 69 -10.64 -6.56 -14.48
CA HIS A 69 -9.58 -6.19 -13.55
C HIS A 69 -8.78 -7.41 -13.10
N ARG A 70 -9.46 -8.50 -12.68
CA ARG A 70 -8.81 -9.76 -12.33
C ARG A 70 -7.98 -10.32 -13.48
N ALA A 71 -8.54 -10.37 -14.69
CA ALA A 71 -7.81 -10.86 -15.87
C ALA A 71 -6.58 -9.99 -16.15
N HIS A 72 -6.70 -8.67 -15.98
CA HIS A 72 -5.57 -7.74 -16.09
C HIS A 72 -4.48 -8.04 -15.05
N VAL A 73 -4.83 -8.11 -13.76
CA VAL A 73 -3.89 -8.32 -12.66
C VAL A 73 -3.16 -9.66 -12.81
N ILE A 74 -3.89 -10.75 -13.07
CA ILE A 74 -3.27 -12.08 -13.24
C ILE A 74 -2.29 -12.08 -14.41
N SER A 75 -2.71 -11.54 -15.56
CA SER A 75 -1.86 -11.51 -16.76
C SER A 75 -0.61 -10.68 -16.52
N LEU A 76 -0.76 -9.53 -15.86
CA LEU A 76 0.35 -8.65 -15.52
C LEU A 76 1.31 -9.32 -14.53
N THR A 77 0.79 -9.99 -13.51
CA THR A 77 1.59 -10.76 -12.53
C THR A 77 2.41 -11.86 -13.20
N ILE A 78 1.83 -12.62 -14.13
CA ILE A 78 2.57 -13.65 -14.87
C ILE A 78 3.69 -13.01 -15.70
N CYS A 79 3.44 -11.88 -16.35
CA CYS A 79 4.50 -11.14 -17.04
C CYS A 79 5.60 -10.66 -16.07
N TYR A 80 5.25 -10.15 -14.89
CA TYR A 80 6.23 -9.80 -13.84
C TYR A 80 7.06 -11.01 -13.40
N MET A 81 6.43 -12.17 -13.20
CA MET A 81 7.14 -13.41 -12.83
C MET A 81 8.16 -13.80 -13.91
N LEU A 82 7.75 -13.79 -15.18
CA LEU A 82 8.64 -14.12 -16.29
C LEU A 82 9.81 -13.13 -16.41
N THR A 83 9.51 -11.83 -16.33
CA THR A 83 10.53 -10.79 -16.41
C THR A 83 11.52 -10.86 -15.24
N PHE A 84 11.04 -11.19 -14.04
CA PHE A 84 11.90 -11.37 -12.87
C PHE A 84 12.76 -12.64 -12.97
N ALA A 85 12.19 -13.74 -13.44
CA ALA A 85 12.92 -14.99 -13.65
C ALA A 85 14.02 -14.85 -14.70
N THR A 86 13.77 -14.08 -15.77
CA THR A 86 14.77 -13.81 -16.82
C THR A 86 15.80 -12.76 -16.40
N ASN A 87 15.40 -11.78 -15.58
CA ASN A 87 16.31 -10.77 -15.05
C ASN A 87 15.86 -10.30 -13.67
N GLN A 88 16.54 -10.78 -12.64
CA GLN A 88 16.22 -10.48 -11.24
C GLN A 88 16.39 -9.01 -10.85
N ARG A 89 16.96 -8.15 -11.72
CA ARG A 89 16.99 -6.70 -11.52
C ARG A 89 15.64 -6.04 -11.79
N LYS A 90 14.75 -6.70 -12.55
CA LYS A 90 13.39 -6.25 -12.83
C LYS A 90 12.43 -6.86 -11.81
N ASN A 91 12.53 -6.39 -10.58
CA ASN A 91 11.91 -7.01 -9.40
C ASN A 91 10.95 -6.06 -8.65
N SER A 92 10.45 -5.01 -9.30
CA SER A 92 9.63 -3.98 -8.65
C SER A 92 8.43 -4.58 -7.90
N MET A 93 7.62 -5.38 -8.61
CA MET A 93 6.45 -6.05 -8.04
C MET A 93 6.85 -7.08 -6.98
N GLN A 94 7.95 -7.80 -7.20
CA GLN A 94 8.45 -8.78 -6.26
C GLN A 94 8.93 -8.14 -4.95
N ILE A 95 9.56 -6.97 -5.00
CA ILE A 95 9.96 -6.21 -3.80
C ILE A 95 8.73 -5.73 -3.03
N GLU A 96 7.73 -5.18 -3.74
CA GLU A 96 6.48 -4.73 -3.15
C GLU A 96 5.77 -5.85 -2.40
N ASN A 97 5.58 -7.01 -3.06
CA ASN A 97 4.99 -8.18 -2.42
C ASN A 97 5.79 -8.65 -1.20
N SER A 98 7.13 -8.69 -1.29
CA SER A 98 7.95 -9.08 -0.13
C SER A 98 7.82 -8.12 1.04
N LEU A 99 7.65 -6.83 0.78
CA LEU A 99 7.47 -5.82 1.82
C LEU A 99 6.12 -6.02 2.52
N CYS A 100 5.05 -6.23 1.74
CA CYS A 100 3.72 -6.56 2.27
C CYS A 100 3.74 -7.86 3.08
N PHE A 101 4.33 -8.93 2.55
CA PHE A 101 4.44 -10.21 3.26
C PHE A 101 5.24 -10.11 4.56
N LEU A 102 6.32 -9.32 4.55
CA LEU A 102 7.08 -9.06 5.76
C LEU A 102 6.25 -8.31 6.82
N ALA A 103 5.50 -7.29 6.40
CA ALA A 103 4.62 -6.51 7.28
C ALA A 103 3.45 -7.36 7.83
N CYS A 104 2.89 -8.24 7.01
CA CYS A 104 1.81 -9.16 7.40
C CYS A 104 2.31 -10.40 8.18
N GLY A 105 3.60 -10.49 8.52
CA GLY A 105 4.14 -11.60 9.31
C GLY A 105 4.15 -12.96 8.59
N VAL A 106 4.15 -12.98 7.26
CA VAL A 106 4.20 -14.22 6.47
C VAL A 106 5.48 -14.99 6.81
N SER A 107 5.36 -16.32 6.98
CA SER A 107 6.47 -17.16 7.39
C SER A 107 7.60 -17.21 6.36
N ASP A 108 8.84 -17.40 6.83
CA ASP A 108 10.02 -17.50 5.97
C ASP A 108 9.91 -18.61 4.93
N TRP A 109 9.22 -19.71 5.26
CA TRP A 109 9.03 -20.81 4.34
C TRP A 109 8.12 -20.43 3.17
N VAL A 110 7.00 -19.75 3.46
CA VAL A 110 6.09 -19.23 2.43
C VAL A 110 6.81 -18.20 1.56
N ILE A 111 7.57 -17.27 2.15
CA ILE A 111 8.35 -16.28 1.40
C ILE A 111 9.39 -16.97 0.49
N LYS A 112 10.07 -18.03 0.96
CA LYS A 112 11.02 -18.80 0.14
C LYS A 112 10.34 -19.45 -1.06
N PHE A 113 9.17 -20.06 -0.85
CA PHE A 113 8.40 -20.67 -1.93
C PHE A 113 7.94 -19.63 -2.95
N LEU A 114 7.36 -18.52 -2.50
CA LEU A 114 6.89 -17.43 -3.37
C LEU A 114 8.04 -16.77 -4.13
N ASN A 115 9.22 -16.68 -3.51
CA ASN A 115 10.42 -16.22 -4.19
C ASN A 115 10.90 -17.19 -5.26
N PHE A 116 10.84 -18.50 -5.00
CA PHE A 116 11.20 -19.53 -5.97
C PHE A 116 10.32 -19.48 -7.22
N VAL A 117 9.01 -19.27 -7.08
CA VAL A 117 8.10 -19.12 -8.23
C VAL A 117 8.08 -17.72 -8.84
N GLY A 118 8.81 -16.76 -8.26
CA GLY A 118 8.95 -15.40 -8.79
C GLY A 118 7.82 -14.43 -8.45
N LEU A 119 7.02 -14.73 -7.43
CA LEU A 119 5.93 -13.86 -6.94
C LEU A 119 6.42 -12.81 -5.93
N CYS A 120 7.53 -13.06 -5.24
CA CYS A 120 8.15 -12.08 -4.36
C CYS A 120 9.69 -12.15 -4.41
N SER A 121 10.35 -11.16 -3.84
CA SER A 121 11.78 -11.20 -3.54
C SER A 121 12.05 -11.95 -2.23
N SER A 122 13.32 -12.19 -1.92
CA SER A 122 13.71 -12.77 -0.64
C SER A 122 13.44 -11.80 0.54
N ARG A 123 13.31 -12.34 1.75
CA ARG A 123 13.22 -11.52 2.98
C ARG A 123 14.44 -10.62 3.18
N LYS A 124 15.63 -11.10 2.78
CA LYS A 124 16.86 -10.29 2.80
C LYS A 124 16.73 -9.06 1.90
N THR A 125 16.17 -9.24 0.70
CA THR A 125 15.90 -8.15 -0.24
C THR A 125 14.89 -7.16 0.34
N ALA A 126 13.81 -7.65 0.98
CA ALA A 126 12.84 -6.77 1.65
C ALA A 126 13.47 -5.92 2.76
N HIS A 127 14.28 -6.53 3.64
CA HIS A 127 15.00 -5.76 4.66
C HIS A 127 16.00 -4.78 4.05
N SER A 128 16.67 -5.14 2.96
CA SER A 128 17.55 -4.22 2.23
C SER A 128 16.77 -3.04 1.68
N ALA A 129 15.61 -3.29 1.05
CA ALA A 129 14.74 -2.25 0.53
C ALA A 129 14.24 -1.32 1.65
N LEU A 130 13.83 -1.87 2.80
CA LEU A 130 13.44 -1.11 3.98
C LEU A 130 14.56 -0.20 4.49
N ARG A 131 15.80 -0.70 4.55
CA ARG A 131 16.95 0.13 4.93
C ARG A 131 17.17 1.27 3.95
N THR A 132 17.13 0.97 2.64
CA THR A 132 17.28 1.99 1.60
C THR A 132 16.17 3.04 1.69
N LEU A 133 14.92 2.64 1.89
CA LEU A 133 13.80 3.54 2.13
C LEU A 133 13.99 4.39 3.39
N GLY A 134 14.47 3.79 4.47
CA GLY A 134 14.81 4.51 5.71
C GLY A 134 15.92 5.55 5.50
N ASP A 135 16.96 5.19 4.75
CA ASP A 135 18.06 6.09 4.43
C ASP A 135 17.60 7.25 3.52
N GLU A 136 16.79 6.97 2.50
CA GLU A 136 16.20 8.01 1.65
C GLU A 136 15.27 8.93 2.45
N THR A 137 14.40 8.36 3.29
CA THR A 137 13.52 9.15 4.17
C THR A 137 14.33 10.06 5.08
N LYS A 138 15.43 9.55 5.66
CA LYS A 138 16.36 10.34 6.47
C LYS A 138 17.01 11.47 5.66
N ARG A 139 17.42 11.23 4.42
CA ARG A 139 17.98 12.26 3.53
C ARG A 139 16.95 13.33 3.22
N THR A 140 15.74 12.93 2.81
CA THR A 140 14.62 13.83 2.51
C THR A 140 14.24 14.68 3.72
N ASN A 141 14.12 14.08 4.90
CA ASN A 141 13.83 14.81 6.14
C ASN A 141 14.91 15.84 6.45
N LYS A 142 16.20 15.49 6.32
CA LYS A 142 17.29 16.46 6.50
C LYS A 142 17.23 17.62 5.49
N GLN A 143 16.90 17.34 4.23
CA GLN A 143 16.75 18.39 3.21
C GLN A 143 15.57 19.30 3.53
N LEU A 144 14.43 18.72 3.92
CA LEU A 144 13.24 19.46 4.34
C LEU A 144 13.52 20.35 5.54
N MET A 145 14.22 19.84 6.56
CA MET A 145 14.64 20.64 7.72
C MET A 145 15.54 21.81 7.34
N LYS A 146 16.50 21.60 6.43
CA LYS A 146 17.36 22.68 5.92
C LYS A 146 16.55 23.74 5.17
N ARG A 147 15.64 23.33 4.29
CA ARG A 147 14.80 24.23 3.49
C ARG A 147 13.83 25.03 4.37
N SER A 148 13.20 24.39 5.35
CA SER A 148 12.30 25.06 6.29
C SER A 148 13.01 26.15 7.07
N ARG A 149 14.24 25.92 7.55
CA ARG A 149 15.04 26.96 8.23
C ARG A 149 15.37 28.16 7.34
N SER A 150 15.53 27.94 6.03
CA SER A 150 15.79 29.02 5.06
C SER A 150 14.53 29.86 4.80
N ASN A 151 13.37 29.21 4.71
CA ASN A 151 12.11 29.88 4.38
C ASN A 151 11.45 30.58 5.58
N SER A 152 11.62 30.02 6.77
CA SER A 152 11.07 30.54 8.01
C SER A 152 12.12 30.44 9.13
N PRO A 153 13.09 31.38 9.22
CA PRO A 153 14.16 31.30 10.21
C PRO A 153 13.66 31.29 11.66
N GLN A 154 12.45 31.80 11.89
CA GLN A 154 11.80 31.89 13.20
C GLN A 154 11.03 30.60 13.57
N PHE A 155 10.62 29.80 12.57
CA PHE A 155 9.92 28.53 12.78
C PHE A 155 10.66 27.39 12.09
N GLY A 156 11.23 26.50 12.90
CA GLY A 156 11.66 25.18 12.42
C GLY A 156 10.45 24.30 12.10
N PRO A 157 10.65 23.21 11.34
CA PRO A 157 9.58 22.25 11.14
C PRO A 157 9.24 21.58 12.47
N LEU A 158 7.95 21.35 12.71
CA LEU A 158 7.45 20.71 13.92
C LEU A 158 7.51 19.20 13.74
N ILE A 159 8.17 18.53 14.68
CA ILE A 159 8.25 17.07 14.71
C ILE A 159 7.31 16.59 15.80
N CYS A 160 6.34 15.76 15.43
CA CYS A 160 5.54 15.00 16.37
C CYS A 160 5.95 13.53 16.24
N ILE A 161 6.33 12.94 17.36
CA ILE A 161 6.64 11.52 17.47
C ILE A 161 5.76 11.00 18.59
N ASP A 162 5.07 9.90 18.31
CA ASP A 162 4.19 9.25 19.26
C ASP A 162 4.32 7.72 19.15
N ASN A 163 3.96 7.01 20.20
CA ASN A 163 3.99 5.56 20.23
C ASN A 163 2.69 5.00 19.65
N LEU A 164 2.80 3.96 18.84
CA LEU A 164 1.68 3.15 18.35
C LEU A 164 1.67 1.84 19.12
N ASP A 165 0.87 1.78 20.17
CA ASP A 165 0.65 0.55 20.91
C ASP A 165 -0.65 -0.11 20.41
N PHE A 166 -0.54 -1.24 19.73
CA PHE A 166 -1.71 -2.02 19.29
C PHE A 166 -1.73 -3.38 19.96
N GLN A 167 -2.87 -3.72 20.56
CA GLN A 167 -3.10 -5.04 21.14
C GLN A 167 -3.86 -5.92 20.16
N GLN A 168 -3.22 -6.97 19.67
CA GLN A 168 -3.95 -8.08 19.08
C GLN A 168 -4.54 -8.91 20.20
N SER A 169 -5.87 -8.90 20.30
CA SER A 169 -6.60 -9.77 21.22
C SER A 169 -7.13 -10.98 20.47
N VAL A 170 -6.83 -12.17 20.99
CA VAL A 170 -7.37 -13.43 20.44
C VAL A 170 -8.49 -13.92 21.35
N HIS A 171 -9.64 -14.27 20.76
CA HIS A 171 -10.84 -14.65 21.52
C HIS A 171 -10.66 -15.99 22.25
N VAL A 172 -9.98 -16.93 21.61
CA VAL A 172 -9.67 -18.26 22.18
C VAL A 172 -8.19 -18.35 22.46
N LYS A 173 -7.82 -18.25 23.73
CA LYS A 173 -6.43 -18.36 24.17
C LYS A 173 -5.98 -19.82 24.21
N SER A 174 -4.82 -20.10 23.65
CA SER A 174 -4.11 -21.38 23.78
C SER A 174 -2.63 -21.13 24.06
N VAL A 175 -1.83 -22.19 24.25
CA VAL A 175 -0.38 -22.05 24.45
C VAL A 175 0.27 -21.35 23.25
N ASP A 176 -0.18 -21.65 22.04
CA ASP A 176 0.35 -21.08 20.79
C ASP A 176 -0.43 -19.84 20.30
N ASN A 177 -1.54 -19.49 20.96
CA ASN A 177 -2.42 -18.39 20.57
C ASN A 177 -2.72 -17.47 21.76
N GLN A 178 -1.88 -16.47 21.94
CA GLN A 178 -1.96 -15.51 23.04
C GLN A 178 -2.20 -14.10 22.51
N ASN A 179 -2.66 -13.21 23.38
CA ASN A 179 -2.71 -11.78 23.04
C ASN A 179 -1.28 -11.28 22.81
N ALA A 180 -1.08 -10.47 21.78
CA ALA A 180 0.19 -9.83 21.49
C ALA A 180 0.04 -8.31 21.59
N MET A 181 0.92 -7.68 22.37
CA MET A 181 1.12 -6.24 22.30
C MET A 181 2.19 -5.97 21.26
N PHE A 182 1.87 -5.08 20.33
CA PHE A 182 2.82 -4.59 19.36
C PHE A 182 3.11 -3.14 19.65
N HIS A 183 4.40 -2.83 19.64
CA HIS A 183 4.92 -1.51 19.93
C HIS A 183 5.51 -0.95 18.64
N GLY A 184 4.94 0.14 18.18
CA GLY A 184 5.45 0.95 17.09
C GLY A 184 5.77 2.36 17.59
N THR A 185 6.50 3.10 16.77
CA THR A 185 6.63 4.54 16.92
C THR A 185 6.27 5.14 15.58
N TRP A 186 5.35 6.10 15.57
CA TRP A 186 5.02 6.87 14.39
C TRP A 186 5.34 8.34 14.61
N GLY A 187 5.40 9.09 13.53
CA GLY A 187 5.59 10.52 13.63
C GLY A 187 5.39 11.20 12.30
N TYR A 188 5.18 12.50 12.36
CA TYR A 188 5.05 13.37 11.21
C TYR A 188 5.89 14.62 11.39
N LEU A 189 6.30 15.16 10.25
CA LEU A 189 7.05 16.41 10.15
C LEU A 189 6.13 17.45 9.52
N HIS A 190 5.68 18.41 10.31
CA HIS A 190 4.87 19.53 9.82
C HIS A 190 5.74 20.71 9.42
N GLN A 191 5.43 21.26 8.25
CA GLN A 191 5.92 22.56 7.81
C GLN A 191 4.72 23.50 7.64
N ILE A 192 4.83 24.71 8.19
CA ILE A 192 3.81 25.74 8.01
C ILE A 192 3.78 26.11 6.52
N HIS A 193 2.57 26.22 5.96
CA HIS A 193 2.39 26.55 4.55
C HIS A 193 3.04 27.92 4.23
N PRO A 194 3.86 28.04 3.16
CA PRO A 194 4.59 29.28 2.87
C PRO A 194 3.68 30.51 2.71
N ASN A 195 2.50 30.35 2.09
CA ASN A 195 1.57 31.47 1.91
C ASN A 195 0.98 31.96 3.23
N LEU A 196 0.79 31.05 4.21
CA LEU A 196 0.30 31.43 5.53
C LEU A 196 1.38 32.20 6.30
N LEU A 197 2.63 31.72 6.25
CA LEU A 197 3.79 32.44 6.79
C LEU A 197 3.93 33.84 6.20
N ALA A 198 3.72 33.99 4.89
CA ALA A 198 3.81 35.29 4.22
C ALA A 198 2.66 36.26 4.59
N SER A 199 1.54 35.75 5.11
CA SER A 199 0.39 36.57 5.51
C SER A 199 0.55 37.24 6.88
N VAL A 200 1.58 36.86 7.65
CA VAL A 200 1.80 37.33 9.02
C VAL A 200 3.08 38.17 9.09
N ASP A 201 3.05 39.28 9.85
CA ASP A 201 4.25 40.07 10.11
C ASP A 201 5.31 39.23 10.84
N PRO A 202 6.53 39.08 10.27
CA PRO A 202 7.63 38.34 10.91
C PRO A 202 7.99 38.81 12.32
N ASN A 203 7.70 40.05 12.71
CA ASN A 203 7.97 40.53 14.06
C ASN A 203 7.06 39.89 15.13
N ASN A 204 5.84 39.52 14.72
CA ASN A 204 4.86 38.83 15.57
C ASN A 204 5.22 37.36 15.79
N LEU A 205 6.08 36.81 14.94
CA LEU A 205 6.53 35.41 14.95
C LEU A 205 7.77 35.20 15.84
N SER A 206 7.97 36.06 16.84
CA SER A 206 9.12 36.00 17.76
C SER A 206 8.72 35.45 19.13
N LEU A 207 9.67 34.82 19.83
CA LEU A 207 9.46 34.33 21.20
C LEU A 207 9.03 35.47 22.16
N LYS A 208 9.51 36.69 21.91
CA LYS A 208 9.14 37.87 22.70
C LYS A 208 7.67 38.25 22.50
N ALA A 209 7.21 38.26 21.24
CA ALA A 209 5.80 38.51 20.92
C ALA A 209 4.89 37.44 21.53
N TYR A 210 5.27 36.16 21.41
CA TYR A 210 4.55 35.05 22.04
C TYR A 210 4.42 35.20 23.55
N LYS A 211 5.54 35.46 24.26
CA LYS A 211 5.55 35.65 25.72
C LYS A 211 4.68 36.81 26.18
N LYS A 212 4.61 37.89 25.38
CA LYS A 212 3.74 39.03 25.67
C LYS A 212 2.26 38.63 25.53
N ALA A 213 1.91 37.93 24.45
CA ALA A 213 0.53 37.54 24.17
C ALA A 213 -0.07 36.55 25.18
N ILE A 214 0.74 35.69 25.79
CA ILE A 214 0.27 34.74 26.83
C ILE A 214 0.30 35.31 28.25
N ALA A 215 0.86 36.50 28.43
CA ALA A 215 0.96 37.16 29.74
C ALA A 215 -0.16 38.17 29.97
N ASP A 216 -0.88 38.56 28.91
CA ASP A 216 -2.16 39.28 28.96
C ASP A 216 -3.30 38.29 29.28
#